data_AF-C4YUI6-F1
#
_entry.id   AF-C4YUI6-F1
#
_cell.length_a   1.000
_cell.length_b   1.000
_cell.length_c   1.000
_cell.angle_alpha   90.00
_cell.angle_beta   90.00
_cell.angle_gamma   90.00
#
_symmetry.space_group_name_H-M   'P 1'
#
loop_
_entity.id
_entity.type
_entity.pdbx_description
1 polymer ?
#
loop_
_entity_poly.entity_id
_entity_poly.type
_entity_poly.pdbx_seq_one_letter_code
_entity_poly.pdbx_strand_id
1 'polypeptide(L)' 'MDQCDGLSFVDSSNIEVCKRYRISMNKVFAGIAASSKTTKGWFYGLKLHLIINRAGGIVKASF' A
#
# COMPACT_ATOMS: atom_id res chain seq x y z
N MET A 1 8.91 -13.34 -7.08
CA MET A 1 7.44 -13.40 -7.03
C MET A 1 7.07 -14.87 -7.05
N ASP A 2 6.21 -15.26 -6.12
CA ASP A 2 5.78 -16.65 -5.97
C ASP A 2 4.67 -16.99 -6.98
N GLN A 3 4.36 -18.27 -7.16
CA GLN A 3 3.30 -18.73 -8.05
C GLN A 3 1.94 -18.75 -7.37
N CYS A 4 0.88 -18.67 -8.17
CA CYS A 4 -0.49 -18.85 -7.70
C CYS A 4 -0.80 -20.35 -7.56
N ASP A 5 -1.17 -20.78 -6.34
CA ASP A 5 -1.48 -22.19 -6.04
C ASP A 5 -2.96 -22.55 -6.26
N GLY A 6 -3.65 -21.83 -7.14
CA GLY A 6 -5.10 -21.97 -7.37
C GLY A 6 -6.01 -21.25 -6.37
N LEU A 7 -5.48 -20.80 -5.22
CA LEU A 7 -6.15 -19.91 -4.27
C LEU A 7 -5.19 -18.77 -3.88
N SER A 8 -5.68 -17.54 -3.90
CA SER A 8 -4.90 -16.36 -3.51
C SER A 8 -5.74 -15.40 -2.68
N PHE A 9 -5.08 -14.70 -1.76
CA PHE A 9 -5.68 -13.65 -0.95
C PHE A 9 -5.25 -12.29 -1.48
N VAL A 10 -6.20 -11.37 -1.54
CA VAL A 10 -5.95 -9.98 -1.93
C VAL A 10 -6.15 -9.10 -0.71
N ASP A 11 -5.17 -8.27 -0.41
CA ASP A 11 -5.29 -7.25 0.61
C ASP A 11 -4.82 -5.90 0.09
N SER A 12 -5.34 -4.82 0.68
CA SER A 12 -4.82 -3.49 0.48
C SER A 12 -4.56 -2.80 1.80
N SER A 13 -3.32 -2.41 2.03
CA SER A 13 -2.87 -1.81 3.27
C SER A 13 -2.32 -0.41 3.01
N ASN A 14 -2.66 0.56 3.86
CA ASN A 14 -2.12 1.90 3.76
C ASN A 14 -0.73 2.00 4.39
N ILE A 15 0.19 2.62 3.67
CA ILE A 15 1.52 2.98 4.17
C ILE A 15 1.55 4.49 4.29
N GLU A 16 1.32 5.00 5.50
CA GLU A 16 1.39 6.44 5.78
C GLU A 16 2.85 6.91 5.79
N VAL A 17 3.20 7.82 4.89
CA VAL A 17 4.58 8.33 4.80
C VAL A 17 4.83 9.51 5.73
N CYS A 18 3.79 10.28 6.06
CA CYS A 18 3.84 11.34 7.06
C CYS A 18 2.45 11.72 7.54
N LYS A 19 2.39 12.32 8.74
CA LYS A 19 1.16 12.90 9.28
C LYS A 19 0.66 14.07 8.41
N ARG A 20 -0.66 14.25 8.38
CA ARG A 20 -1.34 15.23 7.51
C ARG A 20 -0.77 16.66 7.56
N TYR A 21 -0.36 17.15 8.74
CA TYR A 21 0.19 18.50 8.89
C TYR A 21 1.61 18.67 8.33
N ARG A 22 2.31 17.58 7.94
CA ARG A 22 3.64 17.62 7.33
C ARG A 22 3.64 17.35 5.83
N ILE A 23 2.48 17.20 5.19
CA ILE A 23 2.38 16.89 3.75
C ILE A 23 3.14 17.91 2.91
N SER A 24 2.96 19.21 3.19
CA SER A 24 3.63 20.30 2.45
C SER A 24 5.16 20.30 2.60
N MET A 25 5.69 19.65 3.63
CA MET A 25 7.13 19.56 3.90
C MET A 25 7.73 18.23 3.42
N ASN A 26 6.91 17.27 2.98
CA ASN A 26 7.41 15.97 2.51
C ASN A 26 7.97 16.11 1.09
N LYS A 27 9.30 16.13 0.99
CA LYS A 27 10.02 16.17 -0.30
C LYS A 27 10.46 14.79 -0.79
N VAL A 28 10.59 13.81 0.10
CA VAL A 28 11.13 12.47 -0.20
C VAL A 28 10.20 11.68 -1.11
N PHE A 29 8.89 11.74 -0.87
CA PHE A 29 7.89 11.04 -1.67
C PHE A 29 7.10 12.00 -2.57
N ALA A 30 7.68 13.16 -2.91
CA ALA A 30 7.04 14.11 -3.80
C ALA A 30 6.80 13.49 -5.19
N GLY A 31 5.56 13.55 -5.67
CA GLY A 31 5.14 12.93 -6.94
C GLY A 31 4.91 11.41 -6.89
N ILE A 32 5.15 10.76 -5.74
CA ILE A 32 4.93 9.32 -5.55
C ILE A 32 3.80 9.08 -4.55
N ALA A 33 3.86 9.73 -3.38
CA ALA A 33 2.80 9.63 -2.38
C ALA A 33 1.62 10.52 -2.74
N ALA A 34 0.41 10.05 -2.41
CA ALA A 34 -0.83 10.78 -2.63
C ALA A 34 -1.72 10.75 -1.39
N SER A 35 -2.66 11.71 -1.33
CA SER A 35 -3.74 11.65 -0.35
C SER A 35 -4.74 10.58 -0.78
N SER A 36 -4.99 9.60 0.09
CA SER A 36 -5.94 8.52 -0.15
C SER A 36 -6.82 8.27 1.07
N LYS A 37 -7.97 7.60 0.86
CA LYS A 37 -8.93 7.27 1.91
C LYS A 37 -8.96 5.76 2.14
N THR A 38 -8.91 5.35 3.40
CA THR A 38 -9.22 3.98 3.86
C THR A 38 -10.43 4.01 4.77
N THR A 39 -10.88 2.83 5.20
CA THR A 39 -11.92 2.69 6.23
C THR A 39 -11.57 3.42 7.53
N LYS A 40 -10.26 3.56 7.85
CA LYS A 40 -9.77 4.27 9.03
C LYS A 40 -9.72 5.79 8.86
N GLY A 41 -9.86 6.32 7.64
CA GLY A 41 -9.85 7.75 7.36
C GLY A 41 -8.91 8.15 6.23
N TRP A 42 -8.58 9.43 6.16
CA TRP A 42 -7.65 9.98 5.18
C TRP A 42 -6.20 9.83 5.64
N PHE A 43 -5.32 9.42 4.74
CA PHE A 43 -3.88 9.38 4.97
C PHE A 43 -3.13 9.94 3.75
N TYR A 44 -1.87 10.30 3.95
CA TYR A 44 -0.97 10.66 2.86
C TYR A 44 0.15 9.63 2.79
N GLY A 45 0.28 8.98 1.63
CA GLY A 45 1.24 7.91 1.46
C GLY A 45 0.93 7.01 0.28
N LEU A 46 1.27 5.73 0.41
CA LEU A 46 1.13 4.72 -0.62
C LEU A 46 0.05 3.71 -0.23
N LYS A 47 -0.67 3.17 -1.23
CA LYS A 47 -1.62 2.10 -0.99
C LYS A 47 -1.04 0.80 -1.54
N LEU A 48 -0.53 -0.02 -0.64
CA LEU A 48 0.05 -1.29 -1.02
C LEU A 48 -1.07 -2.28 -1.34
N HIS A 49 -1.09 -2.75 -2.58
CA HIS A 49 -1.95 -3.83 -3.05
C HIS A 49 -1.14 -5.12 -3.12
N LEU A 50 -1.52 -6.12 -2.33
CA LEU A 50 -0.86 -7.42 -2.27
C LEU A 50 -1.75 -8.53 -2.81
N ILE A 51 -1.13 -9.45 -3.53
CA ILE A 51 -1.68 -10.77 -3.83
C ILE A 51 -0.73 -11.78 -3.20
N ILE A 52 -1.23 -12.59 -2.29
CA ILE A 52 -0.47 -13.62 -1.58
C ILE A 52 -1.09 -15.00 -1.83
N ASN A 53 -0.24 -16.03 -1.87
CA ASN A 53 -0.72 -17.41 -1.94
C ASN A 53 -1.03 -17.96 -0.53
N ARG A 54 -1.47 -19.21 -0.46
CA ARG A 54 -1.87 -19.84 0.79
C ARG A 54 -0.72 -20.09 1.77
N ALA A 55 0.50 -20.26 1.27
CA ALA A 55 1.70 -20.39 2.10
C ALA A 55 2.22 -19.04 2.63
N GLY A 56 1.61 -17.92 2.22
CA GLY A 56 2.03 -16.56 2.58
C GLY A 56 3.11 -15.97 1.65
N GLY A 57 3.40 -16.64 0.53
CA GLY A 57 4.29 -16.13 -0.51
C GLY A 57 3.67 -14.96 -1.26
N ILE A 58 4.51 -13.96 -1.58
CA ILE A 58 4.09 -12.77 -2.33
C ILE A 58 4.08 -13.08 -3.82
N VAL A 59 2.89 -13.15 -4.39
CA VAL A 59 2.67 -13.33 -5.84
C VAL A 59 2.80 -12.00 -6.54
N LYS A 60 2.17 -10.93 -6.02
CA LYS A 60 2.22 -9.59 -6.61
C LYS A 60 2.16 -8.50 -5.55
N ALA A 61 2.91 -7.43 -5.80
CA ALA A 61 2.86 -6.19 -5.05
C ALA A 61 2.79 -5.00 -6.01
N SER A 62 1.92 -4.03 -5.72
CA SER A 62 1.84 -2.75 -6.43
C SER A 62 1.44 -1.62 -5.47
N PHE A 63 1.82 -0.39 -5.79
CA PHE A 63 1.60 0.81 -4.99
C PHE A 63 0.76 1.84 -5.74
#